data_AF-A0A1U7NMF8-F1
#
_entry.id   AF-A0A1U7NMF8-F1
#
_cell.length_a   1.000
_cell.length_b   1.000
_cell.length_c   1.000
_cell.angle_alpha   90.00
_cell.angle_beta   90.00
_cell.angle_gamma   90.00
#
_symmetry.space_group_name_H-M   'P 1'
#
loop_
_entity.id
_entity.type
_entity.pdbx_description
1 polymer ?
#
loop_
_entity_poly.entity_id
_entity_poly.type
_entity_poly.pdbx_seq_one_letter_code
_entity_poly.pdbx_strand_id
1 'polypeptide(L)'
;MDTESSRAECQSYFEERLKTDLKHGDPVFVSINVAPAYGYKQDAVHELVLYDADYDDSGNTLIYYCIDSSYRSQDPQYGGKKMRSNDALWNFMNDNFFISRDQDLC
;
A
#
# COMPACT_ATOMS: atom_id res chain seq x y z
N MET A 1 -26.70 -5.52 3.45
CA MET A 1 -25.42 -5.12 4.08
C MET A 1 -24.72 -4.31 3.03
N ASP A 2 -24.63 -3.00 3.24
CA ASP A 2 -24.21 -2.06 2.21
C ASP A 2 -22.71 -2.23 1.95
N THR A 3 -22.31 -2.22 0.67
CA THR A 3 -20.97 -2.59 0.20
C THR A 3 -19.85 -1.75 0.79
N GLU A 4 -20.15 -0.51 1.19
CA GLU A 4 -19.20 0.38 1.86
C GLU A 4 -18.89 -0.07 3.30
N SER A 5 -19.90 -0.57 4.03
CA SER A 5 -19.73 -1.11 5.38
C SER A 5 -18.78 -2.31 5.37
N SER A 6 -18.89 -3.19 4.37
CA SER A 6 -18.00 -4.35 4.25
C SER A 6 -16.57 -3.98 3.86
N ARG A 7 -16.36 -2.91 3.07
CA ARG A 7 -15.01 -2.47 2.69
C ARG A 7 -14.25 -1.91 3.88
N ALA A 8 -14.91 -1.08 4.70
CA ALA A 8 -14.32 -0.50 5.90
C ALA A 8 -13.95 -1.59 6.93
N GLU A 9 -14.81 -2.60 7.11
CA GLU A 9 -14.50 -3.74 7.98
C GLU A 9 -13.29 -4.53 7.50
N CYS A 10 -13.21 -4.86 6.20
CA CYS A 10 -12.07 -5.57 5.63
C CYS A 10 -10.76 -4.78 5.78
N GLN A 11 -10.81 -3.46 5.57
CA GLN A 11 -9.65 -2.59 5.75
C GLN A 11 -9.19 -2.58 7.22
N SER A 12 -10.14 -2.47 8.16
CA SER A 12 -9.84 -2.52 9.60
C SER A 12 -9.19 -3.83 10.02
N TYR A 13 -9.73 -4.99 9.60
CA TYR A 13 -9.14 -6.30 9.92
C TYR A 13 -7.74 -6.47 9.34
N PHE A 14 -7.52 -5.98 8.11
CA PHE A 14 -6.22 -6.00 7.48
C PHE A 14 -5.19 -5.16 8.27
N GLU A 15 -5.58 -3.96 8.70
CA GLU A 15 -4.74 -3.09 9.53
C GLU A 15 -4.40 -3.72 10.89
N GLU A 16 -5.37 -4.32 11.57
CA GLU A 16 -5.14 -5.00 12.85
C GLU A 16 -4.13 -6.14 12.70
N ARG A 17 -4.22 -6.89 11.58
CA ARG A 17 -3.29 -7.96 11.30
C ARG A 17 -1.88 -7.43 11.03
N LEU A 18 -1.75 -6.41 10.18
CA LEU A 18 -0.47 -5.76 9.89
C LEU A 18 0.20 -5.23 11.15
N LYS A 19 -0.56 -4.53 12.00
CA LYS A 19 -0.09 -4.01 13.29
C LYS A 19 0.47 -5.12 14.17
N THR A 20 -0.20 -6.26 14.20
CA THR A 20 0.22 -7.41 15.01
C THR A 20 1.53 -8.00 14.49
N ASP A 21 1.60 -8.30 13.20
CA ASP A 21 2.77 -8.94 12.61
C ASP A 21 4.01 -8.01 12.69
N LEU A 22 3.85 -6.73 12.33
CA LEU A 22 4.95 -5.76 12.38
C LEU A 22 5.45 -5.48 13.80
N LYS A 23 4.58 -5.45 14.82
CA LYS A 23 4.99 -5.31 16.23
C LYS A 23 5.81 -6.49 16.74
N HIS A 24 5.63 -7.68 16.17
CA HIS A 24 6.44 -8.85 16.49
C HIS A 24 7.75 -8.91 15.70
N GLY A 25 7.97 -7.96 14.79
CA GLY A 25 9.12 -7.95 13.88
C GLY A 25 8.99 -8.91 12.71
N ASP A 26 7.79 -9.44 12.46
CA ASP A 26 7.53 -10.32 11.33
C ASP A 26 7.30 -9.47 10.07
N PRO A 27 8.09 -9.66 9.00
CA PRO A 27 7.88 -8.92 7.75
C PRO A 27 6.59 -9.37 7.08
N VAL A 28 5.85 -8.40 6.52
CA VAL A 28 4.60 -8.68 5.81
C VAL A 28 4.77 -8.44 4.32
N PHE A 29 4.41 -9.43 3.51
CA PHE A 29 4.45 -9.36 2.05
C PHE A 29 3.09 -8.91 1.53
N VAL A 30 3.07 -7.88 0.71
CA VAL A 30 1.84 -7.33 0.12
C VAL A 30 1.98 -7.23 -1.38
N SER A 31 0.95 -7.67 -2.10
CA SER A 31 0.84 -7.52 -3.54
C SER A 31 0.13 -6.21 -3.88
N ILE A 32 0.75 -5.39 -4.72
CA ILE A 32 0.21 -4.12 -5.19
C ILE A 32 0.08 -4.11 -6.71
N ASN A 33 -0.81 -3.28 -7.24
CA ASN A 33 -0.81 -2.93 -8.65
C ASN A 33 0.16 -1.76 -8.92
N VAL A 34 1.08 -1.94 -9.87
CA VAL A 34 2.08 -0.93 -10.24
C VAL A 34 1.51 0.30 -10.94
N ALA A 35 0.33 0.19 -11.57
CA ALA A 35 -0.32 1.31 -12.23
C ALA A 35 -0.69 2.42 -11.23
N PRO A 36 -1.50 2.18 -10.18
CA PRO A 36 -1.79 3.18 -9.16
C PRO A 36 -0.58 3.47 -8.26
N ALA A 37 0.30 2.50 -8.02
CA ALA A 37 1.43 2.69 -7.11
C ALA A 37 2.58 3.53 -7.70
N TYR A 38 2.84 3.39 -9.01
CA TYR A 38 4.00 3.97 -9.70
C TYR A 38 3.67 4.74 -10.97
N GLY A 39 2.39 4.85 -11.36
CA GLY A 39 1.96 5.56 -12.57
C GLY A 39 2.24 4.79 -13.86
N TYR A 40 2.36 3.47 -13.81
CA TYR A 40 2.63 2.65 -15.00
C TYR A 40 1.38 2.56 -15.88
N LYS A 41 1.57 2.50 -17.21
CA LYS A 41 0.47 2.44 -18.19
C LYS A 41 -0.27 1.09 -18.22
N GLN A 42 0.31 0.06 -17.62
CA GLN A 42 -0.21 -1.30 -17.62
C GLN A 42 -0.42 -1.74 -16.18
N ASP A 43 -1.54 -2.42 -15.94
CA ASP A 43 -1.76 -3.14 -14.70
C ASP A 43 -0.78 -4.32 -14.63
N ALA A 44 -0.03 -4.36 -13.55
CA ALA A 44 0.83 -5.49 -13.22
C ALA A 44 0.94 -5.62 -11.71
N VAL A 45 1.02 -6.85 -11.23
CA VAL A 45 1.19 -7.13 -9.80
C VAL A 45 2.67 -7.08 -9.46
N HIS A 46 3.00 -6.39 -8.38
CA HIS A 46 4.33 -6.33 -7.79
C HIS A 46 4.26 -6.57 -6.28
N GLU A 47 5.30 -7.15 -5.71
CA GLU A 47 5.35 -7.43 -4.26
C GLU A 47 6.25 -6.44 -3.52
N LEU A 48 5.74 -5.95 -2.40
CA LEU A 48 6.47 -5.14 -1.42
C LEU A 48 6.61 -5.90 -0.11
N VAL A 49 7.71 -5.64 0.59
CA VAL A 49 7.93 -6.14 1.96
C VAL A 49 7.74 -4.99 2.93
N LEU A 50 6.69 -5.04 3.74
CA LEU A 50 6.51 -4.14 4.88
C LEU A 50 7.35 -4.64 6.04
N TYR A 51 8.13 -3.75 6.65
CA TYR A 51 9.04 -4.12 7.73
C TYR A 51 8.86 -3.26 8.99
N ASP A 52 8.15 -2.15 8.92
CA ASP A 52 7.87 -1.28 10.06
C ASP A 52 6.66 -0.37 9.79
N ALA A 53 6.14 0.29 10.83
CA ALA A 53 5.10 1.30 10.70
C ALA A 53 5.15 2.34 11.84
N ASP A 54 4.80 3.57 11.49
CA ASP A 54 4.54 4.63 12.47
C ASP A 54 3.06 4.69 12.83
N TYR A 55 2.78 4.99 14.10
CA TYR A 55 1.44 5.08 14.65
C TYR A 55 1.20 6.45 15.30
N ASP A 56 -0.04 6.92 15.29
CA ASP A 56 -0.45 8.06 16.11
C ASP A 56 -0.66 7.66 17.59
N ASP A 57 -0.95 8.64 18.44
CA ASP A 57 -1.20 8.42 19.87
C ASP A 57 -2.44 7.53 20.15
N SER A 58 -3.31 7.36 19.15
CA SER A 58 -4.49 6.49 19.22
C SER A 58 -4.22 5.07 18.68
N GLY A 59 -3.01 4.81 18.19
CA GLY A 59 -2.61 3.52 17.60
C GLY A 59 -3.08 3.31 16.16
N ASN A 60 -3.49 4.37 15.46
CA ASN A 60 -3.80 4.30 14.02
C ASN A 60 -2.50 4.35 13.23
N THR A 61 -2.42 3.56 12.15
CA THR A 61 -1.22 3.57 11.30
C THR A 61 -1.16 4.85 10.49
N LEU A 62 -0.07 5.59 10.62
CA LEU A 62 0.21 6.78 9.81
C LEU A 62 0.93 6.40 8.52
N ILE A 63 2.02 5.63 8.66
CA ILE A 63 2.93 5.28 7.57
C ILE A 63 3.38 3.83 7.75
N TYR A 64 3.39 3.08 6.65
CA TYR A 64 4.10 1.81 6.51
C TYR A 64 5.45 2.05 5.83
N TYR A 65 6.49 1.42 6.38
CA TYR A 65 7.81 1.36 5.78
C TYR A 65 7.95 0.07 5.00
N CYS A 66 8.34 0.19 3.73
CA CYS A 66 8.45 -0.96 2.85
C CYS A 66 9.75 -0.97 2.06
N ILE A 67 10.15 -2.18 1.64
CA ILE A 67 11.24 -2.41 0.71
C ILE A 67 10.63 -2.91 -0.60
N ASP A 68 10.97 -2.20 -1.67
CA ASP A 68 10.71 -2.61 -3.04
C ASP A 68 11.88 -3.46 -3.55
N SER A 69 11.61 -4.74 -3.83
CA SER A 69 12.61 -5.68 -4.34
C SER A 69 13.16 -5.29 -5.72
N SER A 70 12.45 -4.43 -6.46
CA SER A 70 12.89 -3.85 -7.74
C SER A 70 13.84 -2.65 -7.57
N TYR A 71 14.41 -2.43 -6.38
CA TYR A 71 15.29 -1.30 -6.09
C TYR A 71 16.43 -1.11 -7.09
N ARG A 72 16.98 -2.20 -7.63
CA ARG A 72 18.06 -2.12 -8.64
C ARG A 72 17.63 -1.42 -9.93
N SER A 73 16.33 -1.39 -10.21
CA SER A 73 15.74 -0.78 -11.40
C SER A 73 15.08 0.57 -11.12
N GLN A 74 14.67 0.85 -9.88
CA GLN A 74 13.85 2.03 -9.55
C GLN A 74 14.46 2.98 -8.52
N ASP A 75 15.26 2.48 -7.57
CA ASP A 75 15.88 3.28 -6.51
C ASP A 75 17.17 2.61 -5.98
N PRO A 76 18.27 2.73 -6.72
CA PRO A 76 19.55 2.17 -6.29
C PRO A 76 20.16 2.94 -5.10
N GLN A 77 19.67 4.14 -4.78
CA GLN A 77 20.26 5.02 -3.78
C GLN A 77 19.81 4.66 -2.36
N TYR A 78 18.56 4.27 -2.17
CA TYR A 78 18.00 3.95 -0.86
C TYR A 78 17.68 2.46 -0.66
N GLY A 79 18.17 1.60 -1.56
CA GLY A 79 17.96 0.16 -1.47
C GLY A 79 16.48 -0.24 -1.55
N GLY A 80 15.65 0.57 -2.21
CA GLY A 80 14.22 0.30 -2.40
C GLY A 80 13.33 0.69 -1.24
N LYS A 81 13.86 1.35 -0.22
CA LYS A 81 13.06 1.80 0.92
C LYS A 81 12.06 2.87 0.49
N LYS A 82 10.79 2.64 0.79
CA LYS A 82 9.68 3.54 0.47
C LYS A 82 8.76 3.68 1.70
N MET A 83 8.04 4.79 1.75
CA MET A 83 7.02 5.06 2.76
C MET A 83 5.65 5.12 2.08
N ARG A 84 4.62 4.56 2.72
CA ARG A 84 3.24 4.54 2.21
C ARG A 84 2.26 4.85 3.32
N SER A 85 1.34 5.79 3.10
CA SER A 85 0.22 5.95 4.01
C SER A 85 -0.70 4.73 3.95
N ASN A 86 -1.50 4.56 4.99
CA ASN A 86 -2.45 3.45 5.07
C ASN A 86 -3.42 3.43 3.88
N ASP A 87 -4.04 4.56 3.56
CA ASP A 87 -4.98 4.67 2.43
C ASP A 87 -4.29 4.43 1.09
N ALA A 88 -3.06 4.93 0.90
CA ALA A 88 -2.32 4.70 -0.33
C ALA A 88 -2.01 3.21 -0.51
N LEU A 89 -1.54 2.53 0.54
CA LEU A 89 -1.28 1.10 0.48
C LEU A 89 -2.56 0.32 0.19
N TRP A 90 -3.65 0.65 0.87
CA TRP A 90 -4.96 0.02 0.65
C TRP A 90 -5.42 0.17 -0.79
N ASN A 91 -5.32 1.38 -1.35
CA ASN A 91 -5.67 1.64 -2.75
C ASN A 91 -4.75 0.86 -3.70
N PHE A 92 -3.45 0.78 -3.43
CA PHE A 92 -2.53 0.05 -4.31
C PHE A 92 -2.79 -1.46 -4.35
N MET A 93 -3.26 -2.05 -3.25
CA MET A 93 -3.59 -3.48 -3.22
C MET A 93 -4.95 -3.79 -3.85
N ASN A 94 -5.91 -2.85 -3.80
CA ASN A 94 -7.31 -3.14 -4.12
C ASN A 94 -7.84 -2.45 -5.38
N ASP A 95 -7.24 -1.34 -5.79
CA ASP A 95 -7.72 -0.59 -6.95
C ASP A 95 -6.94 -0.99 -8.21
N ASN A 96 -7.69 -1.53 -9.19
CA ASN A 96 -7.27 -1.59 -10.60
C ASN A 96 -7.87 -0.41 -11.40
N PHE A 97 -8.39 0.61 -10.72
CA PHE A 97 -9.14 1.68 -11.37
C PHE A 97 -8.20 2.80 -11.84
N PHE A 98 -8.10 2.89 -13.17
CA PHE A 98 -7.67 4.09 -13.88
C PHE A 98 -8.28 5.35 -13.25
N ILE A 99 -7.44 6.30 -12.87
CA ILE A 99 -7.85 7.70 -12.79
C ILE A 99 -8.08 8.16 -14.23
N SER A 100 -9.28 7.92 -14.77
CA SER A 100 -9.86 8.76 -15.81
C SER A 100 -10.66 9.88 -15.13
N ARG A 101 -9.97 10.74 -14.41
CA ARG A 101 -10.44 12.10 -14.08
C ARG A 101 -9.39 13.05 -14.62
N ASP A 102 -9.41 13.23 -15.94
CA ASP A 102 -8.93 14.39 -16.70
C ASP A 102 -8.91 14.08 -18.21
N GLN A 103 -10.03 13.55 -18.72
CA GLN A 103 -10.43 13.83 -20.10
C GLN A 103 -11.77 14.56 -20.06
N ASP A 104 -11.71 15.81 -19.61
CA ASP A 104 -12.58 16.88 -20.09
C ASP A 104 -11.68 18.03 -20.53
N LEU A 105 -11.00 17.82 -21.67
CA LEU A 105 -10.65 18.90 -22.59
C LEU A 105 -11.82 18.99 -23.57
N CYS A 106 -12.80 19.84 -23.23
CA CYS A 106 -13.69 20.67 -24.07
C CYS A 106 -14.78 21.28 -23.18
#